data_AF-A0A969LLR5-F1
#
_entry.id   AF-A0A969LLR5-F1
#
_cell.length_a   1.000
_cell.length_b   1.000
_cell.length_c   1.000
_cell.angle_alpha   90.00
_cell.angle_beta   90.00
_cell.angle_gamma   90.00
#
_symmetry.space_group_name_H-M   'P 1'
#
loop_
_entity.id
_entity.type
_entity.pdbx_description
1 polymer ?
#
loop_
_entity_poly.entity_id
_entity_poly.type
_entity_poly.pdbx_seq_one_letter_code
_entity_poly.pdbx_strand_id
1 'polypeptide(L)'
;MQNESDKEQVKKTRNDVALNVAVGYLQILLSGEQVNLANVKVLQTKTQLEVTRKKVDAGTLPEIESANLEAQLAADSSALVAAVTSVSQSVLLMKALLNMDAAFPFDVETPSVDLIPILPLAELQPELVLHWPQQIYLSKK
;
A
#
# COMPACT_ATOMS: atom_id res chain seq x y z
N MET A 1 -24.34 3.40 36.13
CA MET A 1 -22.89 3.60 35.86
C MET A 1 -22.28 2.41 35.10
N GLN A 2 -22.50 1.16 35.53
CA GLN A 2 -22.02 -0.03 34.80
C GLN A 2 -22.44 -0.06 33.31
N ASN A 3 -23.74 0.12 33.02
CA ASN A 3 -24.26 0.10 31.63
C ASN A 3 -23.72 1.23 30.73
N GLU A 4 -23.26 2.34 31.28
CA GLU A 4 -22.71 3.45 30.48
C GLU A 4 -21.25 3.18 30.13
N SER A 5 -20.48 2.65 31.09
CA SER A 5 -19.12 2.16 30.86
C SER A 5 -19.10 1.05 29.81
N ASP A 6 -20.05 0.11 29.86
CA ASP A 6 -20.10 -1.01 28.91
C ASP A 6 -20.40 -0.53 27.49
N LYS A 7 -21.27 0.48 27.32
CA LYS A 7 -21.54 1.11 26.01
C LYS A 7 -20.31 1.81 25.45
N GLU A 8 -19.61 2.60 26.25
CA GLU A 8 -18.39 3.28 25.80
C GLU A 8 -17.28 2.29 25.48
N GLN A 9 -17.16 1.19 26.24
CA GLN A 9 -16.22 0.11 25.93
C GLN A 9 -16.53 -0.55 24.58
N VAL A 10 -17.79 -0.87 24.30
CA VAL A 10 -18.21 -1.42 23.00
C VAL A 10 -17.91 -0.46 21.85
N LYS A 11 -18.19 0.84 22.05
CA LYS A 11 -17.92 1.88 21.05
C LYS A 11 -16.42 2.00 20.77
N LYS A 12 -15.59 1.98 21.81
CA LYS A 12 -14.13 1.99 21.67
C LYS A 12 -13.64 0.78 20.88
N THR A 13 -14.07 -0.42 21.26
CA THR A 13 -13.70 -1.66 20.54
C THR A 13 -14.12 -1.60 19.08
N ARG A 14 -15.31 -1.08 18.76
CA ARG A 14 -15.75 -0.90 17.36
C ARG A 14 -14.84 0.05 16.59
N ASN A 15 -14.45 1.17 17.19
CA ASN A 15 -13.55 2.14 16.56
C ASN A 15 -12.16 1.56 16.36
N ASP A 16 -11.64 0.82 17.34
CA ASP A 16 -10.33 0.15 17.24
C ASP A 16 -10.32 -0.88 16.11
N VAL A 17 -11.40 -1.67 15.95
CA VAL A 17 -11.54 -2.61 14.83
C VAL A 17 -11.59 -1.86 13.50
N ALA A 18 -12.39 -0.80 13.39
CA ALA A 18 -12.49 -0.01 12.16
C ALA A 18 -11.13 0.62 11.77
N LEU A 19 -10.38 1.12 12.76
CA LEU A 19 -9.05 1.67 12.55
C LEU A 19 -8.07 0.59 12.07
N ASN A 20 -8.09 -0.60 12.67
CA ASN A 20 -7.23 -1.70 12.24
C ASN A 20 -7.55 -2.16 10.81
N VAL A 21 -8.83 -2.20 10.43
CA VAL A 21 -9.25 -2.49 9.05
C VAL A 21 -8.75 -1.41 8.08
N ALA A 22 -8.86 -0.13 8.44
CA ALA A 22 -8.32 0.95 7.61
C ALA A 22 -6.80 0.85 7.42
N VAL A 23 -6.06 0.55 8.50
CA VAL A 23 -4.60 0.33 8.46
C VAL A 23 -4.27 -0.87 7.57
N GLY A 24 -4.99 -1.99 7.72
CA GLY A 24 -4.80 -3.18 6.89
C GLY A 24 -5.05 -2.90 5.41
N TYR A 25 -6.04 -2.06 5.08
CA TYR A 25 -6.35 -1.69 3.70
C TYR A 25 -5.20 -0.91 3.08
N LEU A 26 -4.70 0.11 3.79
CA LEU A 26 -3.54 0.89 3.34
C LEU A 26 -2.28 0.02 3.22
N GLN A 27 -2.12 -0.98 4.08
CA GLN A 27 -1.00 -1.91 4.03
C GLN A 27 -1.04 -2.83 2.79
N ILE A 28 -2.23 -3.21 2.31
CA ILE A 28 -2.40 -3.95 1.06
C ILE A 28 -2.06 -3.06 -0.13
N LEU A 29 -2.55 -1.81 -0.15
CA LEU A 29 -2.23 -0.88 -1.24
C LEU A 29 -0.72 -0.61 -1.33
N LEU A 30 -0.08 -0.39 -0.17
CA LEU A 30 1.36 -0.15 -0.11
C LEU A 30 2.17 -1.36 -0.60
N SER A 31 1.83 -2.58 -0.19
CA SER A 31 2.54 -3.77 -0.68
C SER A 31 2.28 -4.01 -2.17
N GLY A 32 1.10 -3.69 -2.66
CA GLY A 32 0.79 -3.71 -4.10
C GLY A 32 1.69 -2.75 -4.89
N GLU A 33 1.90 -1.53 -4.39
CA GLU A 33 2.81 -0.58 -5.03
C GLU A 33 4.27 -1.04 -4.98
N GLN A 34 4.70 -1.70 -3.90
CA GLN A 34 6.03 -2.31 -3.83
C GLN A 34 6.23 -3.39 -4.90
N VAL A 35 5.19 -4.16 -5.25
CA VAL A 35 5.23 -5.11 -6.38
C VAL A 35 5.43 -4.36 -7.69
N ASN A 36 4.70 -3.26 -7.93
CA ASN A 36 4.85 -2.43 -9.13
C ASN A 36 6.29 -1.92 -9.26
N LEU A 37 6.85 -1.36 -8.19
CA LEU A 37 8.22 -0.86 -8.15
C LEU A 37 9.25 -1.97 -8.42
N ALA A 38 9.10 -3.13 -7.78
CA ALA A 38 10.00 -4.27 -8.00
C ALA A 38 9.93 -4.77 -9.46
N ASN A 39 8.74 -4.79 -10.05
CA ASN A 39 8.54 -5.19 -11.45
C ASN A 39 9.20 -4.21 -12.43
N VAL A 40 9.05 -2.90 -12.20
CA VAL A 40 9.74 -1.86 -12.99
C VAL A 40 11.26 -2.06 -12.92
N LYS A 41 11.79 -2.38 -11.73
CA LYS A 41 13.23 -2.62 -11.55
C LYS A 41 13.72 -3.84 -12.35
N VAL A 42 12.99 -4.95 -12.29
CA VAL A 42 13.27 -6.16 -13.10
C VAL A 42 13.30 -5.82 -14.59
N LEU A 43 12.31 -5.06 -15.08
CA LEU A 43 12.23 -4.67 -16.49
C LEU A 43 13.40 -3.77 -16.90
N GLN A 44 13.78 -2.82 -16.05
CA GLN A 44 14.93 -1.94 -16.28
C GLN A 44 16.23 -2.75 -16.38
N THR A 45 16.48 -3.64 -15.42
CA THR A 45 17.69 -4.48 -15.41
C THR A 45 17.72 -5.41 -16.62
N LYS A 46 16.57 -5.97 -17.01
CA LYS A 46 16.45 -6.80 -18.23
C LYS A 46 16.79 -6.01 -19.49
N THR A 47 16.28 -4.78 -19.61
CA THR A 47 16.57 -3.89 -20.75
C THR A 47 18.05 -3.55 -20.80
N GLN A 48 18.65 -3.23 -19.65
CA GLN A 48 20.07 -2.92 -19.57
C GLN A 48 20.93 -4.13 -19.93
N LEU A 49 20.57 -5.34 -19.49
CA LEU A 49 21.24 -6.57 -19.86
C LEU A 49 21.19 -6.83 -21.37
N GLU A 50 20.04 -6.61 -22.02
CA GLU A 50 19.91 -6.79 -23.47
C GLU A 50 20.85 -5.86 -24.24
N VAL A 51 20.91 -4.58 -23.84
CA VAL A 51 21.81 -3.60 -24.45
C VAL A 51 23.27 -3.98 -24.23
N THR A 52 23.62 -4.39 -23.00
CA THR A 52 24.99 -4.78 -22.66
C THR A 52 25.44 -6.02 -23.42
N ARG A 53 24.61 -7.06 -23.53
CA ARG A 53 24.92 -8.26 -24.31
C ARG A 53 25.25 -7.93 -25.77
N LYS A 54 24.46 -7.07 -26.43
CA LYS A 54 24.75 -6.62 -27.81
C LYS A 54 26.11 -5.92 -27.93
N LYS A 55 26.53 -5.17 -26.90
CA LYS A 55 27.84 -4.51 -26.86
C LYS A 55 28.98 -5.49 -26.61
N VAL A 56 28.76 -6.52 -25.81
CA VAL A 56 29.71 -7.62 -25.58
C VAL A 56 29.88 -8.44 -26.86
N ASP A 57 28.79 -8.78 -27.54
CA ASP A 57 28.80 -9.49 -28.83
C ASP A 57 29.55 -8.70 -29.91
N ALA A 58 29.46 -7.35 -29.86
CA ALA A 58 30.22 -6.45 -30.72
C ALA A 58 31.69 -6.28 -30.30
N GLY A 59 32.12 -6.91 -29.20
CA GLY A 59 33.48 -6.82 -28.65
C GLY A 59 33.81 -5.49 -27.96
N THR A 60 32.80 -4.65 -27.71
CA THR A 60 32.99 -3.29 -27.14
C THR A 60 32.96 -3.25 -25.62
N LEU A 61 32.39 -4.27 -24.98
CA LEU A 61 32.37 -4.45 -23.52
C LEU A 61 32.86 -5.85 -23.13
N PRO A 62 33.46 -6.03 -21.95
CA PRO A 62 33.83 -7.35 -21.44
C PRO A 62 32.61 -8.15 -20.95
N GLU A 63 32.68 -9.49 -21.03
CA GLU A 63 31.63 -10.42 -20.55
C GLU A 63 31.30 -10.28 -19.06
N ILE A 64 32.22 -9.75 -18.25
CA ILE A 64 31.95 -9.50 -16.83
C ILE A 64 30.79 -8.51 -16.63
N GLU A 65 30.58 -7.58 -17.57
CA GLU A 65 29.52 -6.58 -17.50
C GLU A 65 28.13 -7.20 -17.71
N SER A 66 28.00 -8.15 -18.66
CA SER A 66 26.76 -8.95 -18.82
C SER A 66 26.52 -9.83 -17.60
N ALA A 67 27.55 -10.53 -17.12
CA ALA A 67 27.45 -11.40 -15.95
C ALA A 67 26.99 -10.64 -14.68
N ASN A 68 27.50 -9.43 -14.46
CA ASN A 68 27.07 -8.58 -13.34
C ASN A 68 25.59 -8.20 -13.45
N LEU A 69 25.10 -7.87 -14.65
CA LEU A 69 23.69 -7.54 -14.88
C LEU A 69 22.77 -8.77 -14.76
N GLU A 70 23.25 -9.97 -15.10
CA GLU A 70 22.53 -11.22 -14.86
C GLU A 70 22.36 -11.49 -13.37
N ALA A 71 23.42 -11.31 -12.58
CA ALA A 71 23.35 -11.42 -11.13
C ALA A 71 22.38 -10.39 -10.53
N GLN A 72 22.41 -9.15 -11.03
CA GLN A 72 21.47 -8.10 -10.61
C GLN A 72 20.03 -8.46 -10.99
N LEU A 73 19.80 -9.00 -12.19
CA LEU A 73 18.46 -9.40 -12.64
C LEU A 73 17.91 -10.53 -11.76
N ALA A 74 18.76 -11.49 -11.36
CA ALA A 74 18.37 -12.55 -10.44
C ALA A 74 17.98 -11.98 -9.06
N ALA A 75 18.77 -11.04 -8.53
CA ALA A 75 18.45 -10.37 -7.27
C ALA A 75 17.14 -9.58 -7.34
N ASP A 76 16.92 -8.81 -8.42
CA ASP A 76 15.69 -8.03 -8.62
C ASP A 76 14.47 -8.94 -8.78
N SER A 77 14.62 -10.08 -9.47
CA SER A 77 13.54 -11.07 -9.62
C SER A 77 13.17 -11.71 -8.29
N SER A 78 14.17 -12.03 -7.45
CA SER A 78 13.92 -12.52 -6.09
C SER A 78 13.19 -11.49 -5.24
N ALA A 79 13.59 -10.21 -5.35
CA ALA A 79 12.91 -9.11 -4.65
C ALA A 79 11.44 -8.96 -5.10
N LEU A 80 11.14 -9.14 -6.39
CA LEU A 80 9.77 -9.15 -6.91
C LEU A 80 8.93 -10.29 -6.29
N VAL A 81 9.47 -11.50 -6.21
CA VAL A 81 8.79 -12.64 -5.57
C VAL A 81 8.51 -12.35 -4.09
N ALA A 82 9.47 -11.75 -3.38
CA ALA A 82 9.28 -11.34 -2.00
C ALA A 82 8.18 -10.28 -1.85
N ALA A 83 8.14 -9.29 -2.75
CA ALA A 83 7.09 -8.26 -2.77
C ALA A 83 5.69 -8.87 -3.00
N VAL A 84 5.56 -9.79 -3.95
CA VAL A 84 4.29 -10.51 -4.21
C VAL A 84 3.84 -11.33 -3.00
N THR A 85 4.80 -11.94 -2.31
CA THR A 85 4.55 -12.67 -1.06
C THR A 85 4.05 -11.72 0.03
N SER A 86 4.60 -10.51 0.12
CA SER A 86 4.16 -9.50 1.08
C SER A 86 2.71 -9.05 0.83
N VAL A 87 2.29 -8.87 -0.42
CA VAL A 87 0.87 -8.62 -0.76
C VAL A 87 -0.02 -9.74 -0.23
N SER A 88 0.37 -10.99 -0.48
CA SER A 88 -0.39 -12.15 -0.01
C SER A 88 -0.53 -12.18 1.51
N GLN A 89 0.53 -11.82 2.24
CA GLN A 89 0.50 -11.71 3.71
C GLN A 89 -0.41 -10.58 4.18
N SER A 90 -0.33 -9.38 3.58
CA SER A 90 -1.21 -8.27 3.91
C SER A 90 -2.69 -8.63 3.70
N VAL A 91 -3.01 -9.35 2.63
CA VAL A 91 -4.37 -9.84 2.35
C VAL A 91 -4.82 -10.85 3.40
N LEU A 92 -3.97 -11.80 3.80
CA LEU A 92 -4.30 -12.76 4.86
C LEU A 92 -4.57 -12.08 6.21
N LEU A 93 -3.77 -11.06 6.57
CA LEU A 93 -3.97 -10.28 7.78
C LEU A 93 -5.29 -9.50 7.73
N MET A 94 -5.65 -8.93 6.58
CA MET A 94 -6.94 -8.27 6.39
C MET A 94 -8.11 -9.25 6.56
N LYS A 95 -8.03 -10.45 5.97
CA LYS A 95 -9.05 -11.49 6.16
C LYS A 95 -9.22 -11.84 7.64
N ALA A 96 -8.12 -11.95 8.39
CA ALA A 96 -8.19 -12.20 9.83
C ALA A 96 -8.88 -11.06 10.59
N LEU A 97 -8.59 -9.79 10.25
CA LEU A 97 -9.26 -8.61 10.83
C LEU A 97 -10.76 -8.60 10.55
N LEU A 98 -11.16 -9.05 9.36
CA LEU A 98 -12.56 -9.15 8.93
C LEU A 98 -13.24 -10.45 9.39
N ASN A 99 -12.54 -11.30 10.14
CA ASN A 99 -12.99 -12.63 10.57
C ASN A 99 -13.49 -13.48 9.39
N MET A 100 -12.77 -13.42 8.26
CA MET A 100 -13.02 -14.19 7.05
C MET A 100 -12.16 -15.44 7.00
N ASP A 101 -12.69 -16.50 6.40
CA ASP A 101 -11.91 -17.69 6.11
C ASP A 101 -10.77 -17.39 5.11
N ALA A 102 -9.60 -17.99 5.32
CA ALA A 102 -8.43 -17.74 4.48
C ALA A 102 -8.62 -18.18 3.02
N ALA A 103 -9.42 -19.20 2.77
CA ALA A 103 -9.74 -19.71 1.44
C ALA A 103 -10.82 -18.90 0.72
N PHE A 104 -11.52 -18.00 1.43
CA PHE A 104 -12.52 -17.14 0.81
C PHE A 104 -11.85 -16.17 -0.18
N PRO A 105 -12.31 -16.07 -1.45
CA PRO A 105 -11.77 -15.10 -2.40
C PRO A 105 -11.97 -13.67 -1.87
N PHE A 106 -10.88 -12.91 -1.78
CA PHE A 106 -10.90 -11.51 -1.33
C PHE A 106 -9.89 -10.74 -2.14
N ASP A 107 -10.31 -9.60 -2.64
CA ASP A 107 -9.45 -8.66 -3.33
C ASP A 107 -9.85 -7.24 -2.93
N VAL A 108 -8.90 -6.32 -3.08
CA VAL A 108 -9.06 -4.93 -2.68
C VAL A 108 -9.00 -4.06 -3.92
N GLU A 109 -10.03 -3.25 -4.14
CA GLU A 109 -9.97 -2.24 -5.19
C GLU A 109 -8.99 -1.12 -4.81
N THR A 110 -8.05 -0.86 -5.71
CA THR A 110 -7.13 0.28 -5.63
C THR A 110 -7.80 1.49 -6.27
N PRO A 111 -8.28 2.49 -5.49
CA PRO A 111 -8.88 3.69 -6.04
C PRO A 111 -7.84 4.46 -6.84
N SER A 112 -8.25 5.09 -7.94
CA SER A 112 -7.36 6.01 -8.67
C SER A 112 -6.87 7.10 -7.73
N VAL A 113 -5.60 7.49 -7.86
CA VAL A 113 -5.02 8.65 -7.16
C VAL A 113 -5.84 9.91 -7.42
N ASP A 114 -6.50 10.00 -8.58
CA ASP A 114 -7.38 11.11 -8.96
C ASP A 114 -8.62 11.24 -8.08
N LEU A 115 -9.00 10.18 -7.36
CA LEU A 115 -10.14 10.16 -6.44
C LEU A 115 -9.76 10.61 -5.02
N ILE A 116 -8.48 10.83 -4.73
CA ILE A 116 -8.04 11.34 -3.42
C ILE A 116 -8.42 12.83 -3.36
N PRO A 117 -9.37 13.23 -2.49
CA PRO A 117 -9.78 14.62 -2.42
C PRO A 117 -8.60 15.47 -1.95
N ILE A 118 -8.20 16.42 -2.79
CA ILE A 118 -7.22 17.43 -2.42
C ILE A 118 -7.94 18.41 -1.49
N LEU A 119 -7.86 18.16 -0.18
CA LEU A 119 -8.42 19.09 0.79
C LEU A 119 -7.68 20.43 0.66
N PRO A 120 -8.39 21.55 0.45
CA PRO A 120 -7.78 22.86 0.48
C PRO A 120 -7.03 23.03 1.79
N LEU A 121 -5.85 23.67 1.76
CA LEU A 121 -5.03 23.89 2.95
C LEU A 121 -5.79 24.56 4.11
N ALA A 122 -6.87 25.30 3.80
CA ALA A 122 -7.79 25.89 4.76
C ALA A 122 -8.59 24.87 5.60
N GLU A 123 -8.81 23.66 5.09
CA GLU A 123 -9.51 22.56 5.80
C GLU A 123 -8.55 21.71 6.65
N LEU A 124 -7.23 21.85 6.46
CA LEU A 124 -6.19 21.14 7.21
C LEU A 124 -5.69 21.92 8.44
N GLN A 125 -6.21 23.13 8.68
CA GLN A 125 -5.83 23.96 9.83
C GLN A 125 -6.57 23.51 11.09
N PRO A 126 -5.85 23.17 12.19
CA PRO A 126 -6.45 22.70 13.45
C PRO A 126 -7.48 23.66 14.03
N GLU A 127 -7.32 24.98 13.82
CA GLU A 127 -8.29 25.96 14.29
C GLU A 127 -9.69 25.72 13.70
N LEU A 128 -9.85 25.30 12.43
CA LEU A 128 -11.17 25.21 11.79
C LEU A 128 -12.11 24.14 12.38
N VAL A 129 -11.55 23.06 12.91
CA VAL A 129 -12.32 21.94 13.49
C VAL A 129 -12.96 22.32 14.83
N LEU A 130 -12.37 23.28 15.57
CA LEU A 130 -12.87 23.73 16.87
C LEU A 130 -14.15 24.57 16.79
N HIS A 131 -14.45 25.20 15.64
CA HIS A 131 -15.63 26.07 15.48
C HIS A 131 -16.88 25.36 14.93
N TRP A 132 -16.76 24.09 14.50
CA TRP A 132 -17.88 23.37 13.88
C TRP A 132 -19.15 23.27 14.77
N PRO A 133 -19.07 23.24 16.12
CA PRO A 133 -20.27 23.26 16.96
C PRO A 133 -21.09 24.56 16.86
N GLN A 134 -20.48 25.69 16.48
CA GLN A 134 -21.15 26.99 16.54
C GLN A 134 -21.99 27.30 15.30
N GLN A 135 -21.68 26.72 14.13
CA GLN A 135 -22.48 26.94 12.93
C GLN A 135 -23.82 26.17 12.93
N ILE A 136 -23.89 25.01 13.60
CA ILE A 136 -25.15 24.24 13.67
C ILE A 136 -26.20 24.96 14.55
N TYR A 137 -25.78 25.79 15.51
CA TYR A 137 -26.71 26.49 16.41
C TYR A 137 -27.32 27.78 15.81
N LEU A 138 -26.72 28.35 14.76
CA LEU A 138 -27.16 29.62 14.19
C LEU A 138 -28.13 29.47 13.00
N SER A 139 -28.27 28.28 12.40
CA SER A 139 -29.24 28.07 11.29
C SER A 139 -30.65 27.68 11.75
N LYS A 140 -30.91 27.66 13.07
CA LYS A 140 -32.23 27.38 13.67
C LYS A 140 -32.89 28.59 14.35
N LYS A 141 -32.54 29.82 13.96
CA LYS A 141 -33.31 31.02 14.30
C LYS A 141 -33.73 31.77 13.04
#